data_AF-A0A9D4TCX7-F1
#
_entry.id   AF-A0A9D4TCX7-F1
#
_cell.length_a   1.000
_cell.length_b   1.000
_cell.length_c   1.000
_cell.angle_alpha   90.00
_cell.angle_beta   90.00
_cell.angle_gamma   90.00
#
_symmetry.space_group_name_H-M   'P 1'
#
loop_
_entity.id
_entity.type
_entity.pdbx_description
1 polymer ?
#
loop_
_entity_poly.entity_id
_entity_poly.type
_entity_poly.pdbx_seq_one_letter_code
_entity_poly.pdbx_strand_id
1 'polypeptide(L)'
;MACDKDGSRLKRETADNMLSTNAVKRKTSCPKRRFAVIGEVGVPEVADVLNKGPKFSHEPRIEGHELLALNRQIARKVSEKNHERCLLDGVDALMKTRDKQGGFVVIAQNEYHRRAKQALTKNFMPVSSGETRVKGKAAALCKDLK
;
A
#
# COMPACT_ATOMS: atom_id res chain seq x y z
N MET A 1 -44.61 10.24 41.67
CA MET A 1 -43.41 10.89 41.12
C MET A 1 -43.28 10.45 39.66
N ALA A 2 -43.72 11.30 38.74
CA ALA A 2 -43.65 11.07 37.30
C ALA A 2 -42.38 11.72 36.76
N CYS A 3 -41.58 10.98 35.99
CA CYS A 3 -40.42 11.51 35.31
C CYS A 3 -40.64 11.41 33.80
N ASP A 4 -41.08 12.51 33.21
CA ASP A 4 -41.00 12.79 31.78
C ASP A 4 -39.52 12.85 31.35
N LYS A 5 -39.19 12.15 30.26
CA LYS A 5 -37.89 12.30 29.59
C LYS A 5 -38.15 12.62 28.12
N ASP A 6 -38.02 13.91 27.82
CA ASP A 6 -38.14 14.48 26.50
C ASP A 6 -37.07 13.97 25.52
N GLY A 7 -37.56 13.42 24.41
CA GLY A 7 -36.77 13.01 23.27
C GLY A 7 -36.29 14.21 22.46
N SER A 8 -34.99 14.50 22.53
CA SER A 8 -34.33 15.49 21.68
C SER A 8 -33.92 14.86 20.34
N ARG A 9 -34.73 15.16 19.33
CA ARG A 9 -34.60 14.77 17.92
C ARG A 9 -33.54 15.64 17.24
N LEU A 10 -32.30 15.15 17.16
CA LEU A 10 -31.23 15.79 16.39
C LEU A 10 -31.51 15.69 14.88
N LYS A 11 -31.67 16.84 14.23
CA LYS A 11 -31.84 17.00 12.77
C LYS A 11 -30.53 16.64 12.07
N ARG A 12 -30.59 15.74 11.08
CA ARG A 12 -29.48 15.45 10.16
C ARG A 12 -29.44 16.56 9.13
N GLU A 13 -28.39 17.38 9.17
CA GLU A 13 -28.06 18.32 8.12
C GLU A 13 -27.52 17.57 6.89
N THR A 14 -28.11 17.89 5.76
CA THR A 14 -27.78 17.42 4.42
C THR A 14 -26.51 18.13 3.98
N ALA A 15 -25.39 17.42 3.86
CA ALA A 15 -24.18 17.96 3.26
C ALA A 15 -24.26 17.79 1.74
N ASP A 16 -24.35 18.92 1.07
CA ASP A 16 -24.44 19.04 -0.38
C ASP A 16 -23.16 18.58 -1.10
N ASN A 17 -23.47 18.01 -2.26
CA ASN A 17 -22.65 17.26 -3.17
C ASN A 17 -21.76 18.21 -3.99
N MET A 18 -20.52 18.45 -3.56
CA MET A 18 -19.52 19.16 -4.37
C MET A 18 -18.93 18.24 -5.44
N LEU A 19 -19.37 18.44 -6.68
CA LEU A 19 -18.78 17.89 -7.90
C LEU A 19 -17.38 18.51 -8.11
N SER A 20 -16.35 17.76 -7.71
CA SER A 20 -14.94 18.07 -8.00
C SER A 20 -14.66 17.82 -9.48
N THR A 21 -14.48 18.90 -10.24
CA THR A 21 -14.00 18.86 -11.62
C THR A 21 -12.53 18.46 -11.64
N ASN A 22 -12.23 17.25 -12.13
CA ASN A 22 -10.87 16.73 -12.27
C ASN A 22 -10.09 17.53 -13.32
N ALA A 23 -9.33 18.53 -12.88
CA ALA A 23 -8.39 19.25 -13.72
C ALA A 23 -7.24 18.30 -14.14
N VAL A 24 -7.19 17.99 -15.44
CA VAL A 24 -6.12 17.18 -16.05
C VAL A 24 -4.81 17.96 -15.98
N LYS A 25 -4.01 17.68 -14.95
CA LYS A 25 -2.71 18.29 -14.68
C LYS A 25 -1.73 17.88 -15.79
N ARG A 26 -1.55 18.76 -16.80
CA ARG A 26 -0.55 18.57 -17.85
C ARG A 26 0.84 18.61 -17.22
N LYS A 27 1.59 17.51 -17.35
CA LYS A 27 2.97 17.40 -16.86
C LYS A 27 3.85 18.36 -17.67
N THR A 28 4.30 19.42 -17.02
CA THR A 28 5.37 20.29 -17.52
C THR A 28 6.63 19.44 -17.67
N SER A 29 7.27 19.48 -18.84
CA SER A 29 8.48 18.73 -19.13
C SER A 29 9.60 19.22 -18.21
N CYS A 30 10.11 18.35 -17.34
CA CYS A 30 11.24 18.70 -16.48
C CYS A 30 12.48 19.03 -17.33
N PRO A 31 13.23 20.09 -17.01
CA PRO A 31 14.49 20.39 -17.69
C PRO A 31 15.45 19.20 -17.53
N LYS A 32 16.16 18.84 -18.61
CA LYS A 32 17.15 17.75 -18.65
C LYS A 32 18.22 17.97 -17.57
N ARG A 33 18.06 17.37 -16.39
CA ARG A 33 19.05 17.42 -15.33
C ARG A 33 20.22 16.54 -15.74
N ARG A 34 21.42 17.14 -15.87
CA ARG A 34 22.67 16.39 -16.00
C ARG A 34 22.96 15.73 -14.66
N PHE A 35 23.10 14.41 -14.64
CA PHE A 35 23.70 13.72 -13.50
C PHE A 35 25.19 14.05 -13.48
N ALA A 36 25.76 14.20 -12.29
CA ALA A 36 27.20 14.33 -12.11
C ALA A 36 27.77 12.93 -11.89
N VAL A 37 28.71 12.52 -12.76
CA VAL A 37 29.47 11.28 -12.56
C VAL A 37 30.59 11.60 -11.57
N ILE A 38 30.63 10.90 -10.44
CA ILE A 38 31.70 11.02 -9.46
C ILE A 38 32.75 9.94 -9.78
N GLY A 39 33.93 10.36 -10.22
CA GLY A 39 35.05 9.47 -10.57
C GLY A 39 35.15 9.09 -12.05
N GLU A 40 36.12 8.23 -12.39
CA GLU A 40 36.43 7.81 -13.77
C GLU A 40 35.72 6.52 -14.20
N VAL A 41 34.52 6.27 -13.67
CA VAL A 41 33.74 5.09 -14.07
C VAL A 41 32.89 5.46 -15.28
N GLY A 42 33.19 4.86 -16.43
CA GLY A 42 32.31 4.94 -17.59
C GLY A 42 30.95 4.33 -17.23
N VAL A 43 29.86 5.07 -17.46
CA VAL A 43 28.49 4.61 -17.18
C VAL A 43 27.78 4.28 -18.50
N PRO A 44 28.08 3.15 -19.16
CA PRO A 44 27.36 2.76 -20.36
C PRO A 44 25.95 2.29 -19.98
N GLU A 45 24.97 2.62 -20.82
CA GLU A 45 23.56 2.15 -20.78
C GLU A 45 22.66 2.68 -19.64
N VAL A 46 23.19 2.94 -18.45
CA VAL A 46 22.38 3.39 -17.29
C VAL A 46 21.97 4.87 -17.37
N ALA A 47 22.66 5.67 -18.18
CA ALA A 47 22.40 7.10 -18.37
C ALA A 47 20.95 7.40 -18.78
N ASP A 48 20.39 6.57 -19.67
CA ASP A 48 19.01 6.74 -20.15
C ASP A 48 17.98 6.43 -19.07
N VAL A 49 18.28 5.51 -18.15
CA VAL A 49 17.42 5.21 -17.00
C VAL A 49 17.48 6.34 -15.97
N LEU A 50 18.69 6.83 -15.68
CA LEU A 50 18.91 7.95 -14.75
C LEU A 50 18.20 9.23 -15.22
N ASN A 51 18.17 9.50 -16.53
CA ASN A 51 17.47 10.65 -17.12
C ASN A 51 15.95 10.58 -16.97
N LYS A 52 15.36 9.38 -16.88
CA LYS A 52 13.91 9.21 -16.71
C LYS A 52 13.44 9.55 -15.29
N GLY A 53 14.36 9.58 -14.32
CA GLY A 53 14.14 9.98 -12.93
C GLY A 53 13.85 8.80 -11.98
N PRO A 54 13.80 9.04 -10.66
CA PRO A 54 13.78 8.00 -9.63
C PRO A 54 12.59 7.04 -9.69
N LYS A 55 11.52 7.39 -10.41
CA LYS A 55 10.38 6.49 -10.65
C LYS A 55 10.66 5.35 -11.63
N PHE A 56 11.79 5.40 -12.35
CA PHE A 56 12.23 4.36 -13.28
C PHE A 56 13.42 3.57 -12.77
N SER A 57 13.92 3.92 -11.59
CA SER A 57 14.79 3.03 -10.83
C SER A 57 14.00 1.79 -10.46
N HIS A 58 14.53 0.62 -10.76
CA HIS A 58 13.98 -0.60 -10.19
C HIS A 58 14.34 -0.61 -8.70
N GLU A 59 13.36 -0.85 -7.84
CA GLU A 59 13.64 -1.07 -6.43
C GLU A 59 14.55 -2.31 -6.34
N PRO A 60 15.74 -2.20 -5.73
CA PRO A 60 16.65 -3.33 -5.63
C PRO A 60 15.95 -4.44 -4.87
N ARG A 61 15.75 -5.58 -5.53
CA ARG A 61 15.22 -6.78 -4.91
C ARG A 61 16.36 -7.46 -4.19
N ILE A 62 16.45 -7.21 -2.89
CA ILE A 62 17.40 -7.91 -2.03
C ILE A 62 16.65 -9.06 -1.36
N GLU A 63 17.19 -10.27 -1.46
CA GLU A 63 16.58 -11.44 -0.86
C GLU A 63 16.67 -11.40 0.67
N GLY A 64 15.72 -12.03 1.35
CA GLY A 64 15.66 -11.96 2.82
C GLY A 64 16.90 -12.52 3.53
N HIS A 65 17.57 -13.49 2.92
CA HIS A 65 18.80 -14.07 3.46
C HIS A 65 20.01 -13.14 3.28
N GLU A 66 20.06 -12.36 2.19
CA GLU A 66 21.11 -11.36 1.95
C GLU A 66 20.99 -10.20 2.94
N LEU A 67 19.75 -9.74 3.20
CA LEU A 67 19.50 -8.72 4.23
C LEU A 67 19.92 -9.19 5.62
N LEU A 68 19.66 -10.46 5.95
CA LEU A 68 20.12 -11.05 7.21
C LEU A 68 21.65 -11.15 7.27
N ALA A 69 22.31 -11.51 6.16
CA ALA A 69 23.77 -11.53 6.07
C ALA A 69 24.36 -10.13 6.26
N LEU A 70 23.76 -9.11 5.66
CA LEU A 70 24.15 -7.71 5.84
C LEU A 70 23.99 -7.27 7.31
N ASN A 71 22.87 -7.62 7.96
CA ASN A 71 22.66 -7.33 9.37
C ASN A 71 23.77 -7.95 10.24
N ARG A 72 24.15 -9.22 10.00
CA ARG A 72 25.26 -9.87 10.70
C ARG A 72 26.60 -9.16 10.47
N GLN A 73 26.87 -8.68 9.25
CA GLN A 73 28.08 -7.93 8.95
C GLN A 73 28.14 -6.59 9.70
N ILE A 74 27.00 -5.89 9.79
CA ILE A 74 26.89 -4.63 10.55
C ILE A 74 27.11 -4.92 12.04
N ALA A 75 26.45 -5.93 12.58
CA ALA A 75 26.52 -6.28 13.99
C ALA A 75 27.96 -6.65 14.42
N ARG A 76 28.75 -7.29 13.54
CA ARG A 76 30.19 -7.56 13.76
C ARG A 76 31.07 -6.30 13.87
N LYS A 77 30.65 -5.17 13.31
CA LYS A 77 31.38 -3.89 13.41
C LYS A 77 31.04 -3.11 14.66
N VAL A 78 30.01 -3.53 15.39
CA VAL A 78 29.56 -2.91 16.64
C VAL A 78 30.36 -3.49 17.81
N SER A 79 30.52 -2.71 18.88
CA SER A 79 31.16 -3.20 20.11
C SER A 79 30.44 -4.42 20.69
N GLU A 80 31.17 -5.34 21.32
CA GLU A 80 30.60 -6.60 21.83
C GLU A 80 29.40 -6.40 22.76
N LYS A 81 29.44 -5.36 23.60
CA LYS A 81 28.32 -5.00 24.51
C LYS A 81 26.99 -4.73 23.78
N ASN A 82 27.06 -4.26 22.54
CA ASN A 82 25.91 -3.87 21.74
C ASN A 82 25.66 -4.80 20.55
N HIS A 83 26.53 -5.79 20.32
CA HIS A 83 26.46 -6.70 19.19
C HIS A 83 25.12 -7.46 19.17
N GLU A 84 24.76 -8.11 20.27
CA GLU A 84 23.53 -8.88 20.37
C GLU A 84 22.28 -8.00 20.16
N ARG A 85 22.25 -6.83 20.79
CA ARG A 85 21.16 -5.87 20.62
C ARG A 85 21.02 -5.41 19.17
N CYS A 86 22.13 -5.04 18.53
CA CYS A 86 22.13 -4.62 17.12
C CYS A 86 21.60 -5.73 16.20
N LEU A 87 21.98 -6.98 16.47
CA LEU A 87 21.52 -8.13 15.69
C LEU A 87 20.01 -8.35 15.85
N LEU A 88 19.50 -8.33 17.08
CA LEU A 88 18.07 -8.48 17.38
C LEU A 88 17.23 -7.34 16.78
N ASP A 89 17.64 -6.08 17.00
CA ASP A 89 16.96 -4.90 16.46
C ASP A 89 16.93 -4.93 14.93
N GLY A 90 18.02 -5.36 14.29
CA GLY A 90 18.09 -5.52 12.85
C GLY A 90 17.17 -6.62 12.31
N VAL A 91 17.04 -7.75 13.02
CA VAL A 91 16.10 -8.82 12.63
C VAL A 91 14.64 -8.37 12.78
N ASP A 92 14.32 -7.67 13.87
CA ASP A 92 12.98 -7.14 14.10
C ASP A 92 12.57 -6.11 13.02
N ALA A 93 13.49 -5.22 12.63
CA ALA A 93 13.28 -4.29 11.51
C ALA A 93 13.02 -5.03 10.17
N LEU A 94 13.73 -6.12 9.91
CA LEU A 94 13.53 -6.95 8.71
C LEU A 94 12.18 -7.67 8.70
N MET A 95 11.70 -8.15 9.85
CA MET A 95 10.38 -8.77 9.95
C MET A 95 9.27 -7.75 9.72
N LYS A 96 9.37 -6.56 10.34
CA LYS A 96 8.38 -5.47 10.20
C LYS A 96 8.28 -4.90 8.78
N THR A 97 9.38 -4.92 8.02
CA THR A 97 9.39 -4.41 6.63
C THR A 97 8.79 -5.41 5.64
N ARG A 98 8.94 -6.73 5.88
CA ARG A 98 8.32 -7.77 5.06
C ARG A 98 6.79 -7.78 5.12
N ASP A 99 6.21 -7.44 6.27
CA ASP A 99 4.75 -7.44 6.43
C ASP A 99 4.05 -6.33 5.63
N LYS A 100 4.73 -5.22 5.35
CA LYS A 100 4.13 -4.05 4.68
C LYS A 100 4.12 -4.14 3.15
N GLN A 101 4.97 -4.98 2.57
CA GLN A 101 5.08 -5.15 1.11
C GLN A 101 4.44 -6.45 0.58
N GLY A 102 3.63 -7.13 1.38
CA GLY A 102 2.94 -8.35 0.94
C GLY A 102 3.86 -9.58 0.88
N GLY A 103 4.84 -9.67 1.79
CA GLY A 103 5.66 -10.86 1.95
C GLY A 103 4.87 -12.08 2.43
N PHE A 104 5.32 -13.28 2.04
CA PHE A 104 4.74 -14.55 2.48
C PHE A 104 4.84 -14.69 4.00
N VAL A 105 3.70 -14.68 4.68
CA VAL A 105 3.64 -14.95 6.12
C VAL A 105 3.63 -16.47 6.32
N VAL A 106 4.71 -17.01 6.88
CA VAL A 106 4.72 -18.39 7.37
C VAL A 106 3.90 -18.40 8.66
N ILE A 107 2.66 -18.85 8.57
CA ILE A 107 1.77 -19.05 9.72
C ILE A 107 1.50 -20.54 9.91
N ALA A 108 1.29 -20.94 11.16
CA ALA A 108 0.85 -22.29 11.48
C ALA A 108 -0.46 -22.62 10.75
N GLN A 109 -0.64 -23.88 10.35
CA GLN A 109 -1.74 -24.31 9.47
C GLN A 109 -3.13 -23.98 10.04
N ASN A 110 -3.28 -24.07 11.37
CA ASN A 110 -4.49 -23.69 12.09
C ASN A 110 -4.80 -22.18 12.01
N GLU A 111 -3.77 -21.33 12.13
CA GLU A 111 -3.86 -19.88 12.01
C GLU A 111 -4.25 -19.48 10.57
N TYR A 112 -3.70 -20.18 9.56
CA TYR A 112 -4.05 -20.00 8.15
C TYR A 112 -5.53 -20.27 7.89
N HIS A 113 -6.03 -21.44 8.32
CA HIS A 113 -7.44 -21.79 8.15
C HIS A 113 -8.38 -20.77 8.81
N ARG A 114 -8.02 -20.26 9.99
CA ARG A 114 -8.82 -19.24 10.69
C ARG A 114 -8.90 -17.94 9.87
N ARG A 115 -7.77 -17.43 9.38
CA ARG A 115 -7.72 -16.20 8.56
C ARG A 115 -8.41 -16.38 7.21
N ALA A 116 -8.24 -17.53 6.57
CA ALA A 116 -8.90 -17.85 5.31
C ALA A 116 -10.44 -17.83 5.46
N LYS A 117 -10.99 -18.46 6.51
CA LYS A 117 -12.43 -18.41 6.80
C LYS A 117 -12.94 -16.98 7.01
N GLN A 118 -12.21 -16.18 7.80
CA GLN A 118 -12.57 -14.77 8.01
C GLN A 118 -12.58 -13.97 6.71
N ALA A 119 -11.59 -14.17 5.85
CA ALA A 119 -11.52 -13.51 4.55
C ALA A 119 -12.68 -13.95 3.63
N LEU A 120 -13.04 -15.23 3.64
CA LEU A 120 -14.18 -15.73 2.88
C LEU A 120 -15.49 -15.09 3.36
N THR A 121 -15.78 -15.11 4.66
CA THR A 121 -16.99 -14.49 5.22
C THR A 121 -17.07 -13.00 4.93
N LYS A 122 -15.93 -12.30 4.96
CA LYS A 122 -15.87 -10.85 4.73
C LYS A 122 -16.10 -10.48 3.26
N ASN A 123 -15.48 -11.21 2.33
CA ASN A 123 -15.52 -10.86 0.91
C ASN A 123 -16.70 -11.48 0.16
N PHE A 124 -17.16 -12.66 0.60
CA PHE A 124 -18.26 -13.40 -0.02
C PHE A 124 -19.50 -13.33 0.86
N MET A 125 -19.90 -12.13 1.25
CA MET A 125 -21.23 -11.94 1.84
C MET A 125 -22.27 -12.38 0.80
N PRO A 126 -23.22 -13.26 1.17
CA PRO A 126 -24.27 -13.67 0.27
C PRO A 126 -25.03 -12.42 -0.15
N VAL A 127 -24.91 -12.06 -1.42
CA VAL A 127 -25.69 -10.98 -2.00
C VAL A 127 -27.12 -11.50 -2.05
N SER A 128 -28.00 -10.91 -1.25
CA SER A 128 -29.42 -11.20 -1.37
C SER A 128 -29.84 -10.90 -2.80
N SER A 129 -30.55 -11.83 -3.44
CA SER A 129 -31.03 -11.72 -4.82
C SER A 129 -32.09 -10.61 -5.02
N GLY A 130 -32.21 -9.68 -4.07
CA GLY A 130 -33.00 -8.47 -4.17
C GLY A 130 -32.30 -7.45 -5.06
N GLU A 131 -32.64 -7.53 -6.35
CA GLU A 131 -32.53 -6.46 -7.35
C GLU A 131 -31.15 -5.81 -7.53
N THR A 132 -30.41 -6.31 -8.51
CA THR A 132 -29.40 -5.54 -9.24
C THR A 132 -30.02 -4.24 -9.78
N ARG A 133 -30.01 -3.17 -8.98
CA ARG A 133 -30.29 -1.77 -9.38
C ARG A 133 -29.55 -1.35 -10.65
N VAL A 134 -28.46 -2.04 -10.96
CA VAL A 134 -27.63 -1.82 -12.15
C VAL A 134 -28.36 -2.16 -13.46
N LYS A 135 -29.21 -3.20 -13.50
CA LYS A 135 -29.99 -3.54 -14.71
C LYS A 135 -31.09 -2.52 -14.97
N GLY A 136 -31.74 -2.00 -13.91
CA GLY A 136 -32.77 -0.96 -14.04
C GLY A 136 -32.22 0.35 -14.63
N LYS A 137 -31.05 0.81 -14.16
CA LYS A 137 -30.39 2.00 -14.73
C LYS A 137 -29.91 1.80 -16.16
N ALA A 138 -29.35 0.63 -16.49
CA ALA A 138 -28.92 0.33 -17.85
C ALA A 138 -30.12 0.25 -18.82
N ALA A 139 -31.22 -0.38 -18.41
CA ALA A 139 -32.44 -0.45 -19.20
C ALA A 139 -33.11 0.92 -19.39
N ALA A 140 -33.02 1.82 -18.40
CA ALA A 140 -33.50 3.20 -18.52
C ALA A 140 -32.68 4.00 -19.54
N LEU A 141 -31.35 3.93 -19.48
CA LEU A 141 -30.46 4.62 -20.43
C LEU A 141 -30.66 4.19 -21.90
N CYS A 142 -31.05 2.93 -22.14
CA CYS A 142 -31.32 2.46 -23.50
C CYS A 142 -32.66 2.96 -24.08
N LYS A 143 -33.59 3.49 -23.26
CA LYS A 143 -34.86 4.03 -23.76
C LYS A 143 -34.71 5.44 -24.33
N ASP A 144 -33.74 6.21 -23.86
CA ASP A 144 -33.48 7.59 -24.29
C ASP A 144 -32.67 7.69 -25.61
N LEU A 145 -32.31 6.54 -26.22
CA LEU A 145 -31.54 6.43 -27.46
C LEU A 145 -32.41 6.25 -28.73
N LYS A 146 -33.74 6.37 -28.63
CA LYS A 146 -34.68 6.31 -29.75
C LYS A 146 -35.29 7.68 -30.02
#